data_AF-A0A2K9NR11-F1
#
_entry.id   AF-A0A2K9NR11-F1
#
_cell.length_a   1.000
_cell.length_b   1.000
_cell.length_c   1.000
_cell.angle_alpha   90.00
_cell.angle_beta   90.00
_cell.angle_gamma   90.00
#
_symmetry.space_group_name_H-M   'P 1'
#
loop_
_entity.id
_entity.type
_entity.pdbx_description
1 polymer ?
#
loop_
_entity_poly.entity_id
_entity_poly.type
_entity_poly.pdbx_seq_one_letter_code
_entity_poly.pdbx_strand_id
1 'polypeptide(L)'
;MLTKWKTSLLTVATVAMLGFTTSCGKNDASNIQIAGVKGPTVTLLQDNMMISAVFENIQMDGGLRYNIPKYKYSFLEISPDVESNGTLMQVSISLKDIVDGGLDQLDPQKLPGGRNLPGVASGSLPAVAFSIEKFHNMSLYVGKDVFGIFLPASVGVEGAIASFRYYIGEKAAGTISLVGADQNGENSGVLLMLNISGQVKSQMMKVYKKYNH
;
A
#
# COMPACT_ATOMS: atom_id res chain seq x y z
N MET A 1 15.97 42.80 -72.09
CA MET A 1 15.44 44.01 -71.42
C MET A 1 13.98 43.76 -71.07
N LEU A 2 13.64 43.86 -69.76
CA LEU A 2 12.36 44.19 -69.08
C LEU A 2 11.06 44.11 -69.93
N THR A 3 9.90 43.58 -69.54
CA THR A 3 9.22 43.37 -68.24
C THR A 3 7.88 42.67 -68.54
N LYS A 4 7.29 41.90 -67.58
CA LYS A 4 5.92 42.13 -67.07
C LYS A 4 5.50 41.10 -66.01
N TRP A 5 5.33 41.64 -64.80
CA TRP A 5 4.37 41.25 -63.75
C TRP A 5 3.08 40.62 -64.27
N LYS A 6 2.60 39.54 -63.63
CA LYS A 6 1.29 39.52 -62.95
C LYS A 6 1.31 38.55 -61.76
N THR A 7 0.69 39.03 -60.71
CA THR A 7 0.42 38.49 -59.37
C THR A 7 -0.39 37.20 -59.35
N SER A 8 -0.09 36.31 -58.41
CA SER A 8 -1.12 35.61 -57.63
C SER A 8 -0.55 35.21 -56.27
N LEU A 9 -1.03 35.88 -55.23
CA LEU A 9 -0.99 35.41 -53.85
C LEU A 9 -1.64 34.03 -53.80
N LEU A 10 -0.94 33.03 -53.25
CA LEU A 10 -1.64 31.96 -52.54
C LEU A 10 -0.90 31.68 -51.23
N THR A 11 -1.56 32.20 -50.20
CA THR A 11 -1.44 31.98 -48.77
C THR A 11 -1.16 30.52 -48.42
N VAL A 12 0.00 30.23 -47.84
CA VAL A 12 0.15 29.11 -46.90
C VAL A 12 1.17 29.50 -45.83
N ALA A 13 0.70 30.25 -44.83
CA ALA A 13 1.43 30.41 -43.57
C ALA A 13 1.19 29.15 -42.74
N THR A 14 1.95 28.08 -43.00
CA THR A 14 1.99 26.91 -42.10
C THR A 14 2.89 27.27 -40.92
N VAL A 15 2.28 27.87 -39.90
CA VAL A 15 2.86 27.95 -38.55
C VAL A 15 2.86 26.53 -37.99
N ALA A 16 3.94 25.78 -38.26
CA ALA A 16 4.26 24.59 -37.48
C ALA A 16 5.04 25.06 -36.25
N MET A 17 4.30 25.62 -35.27
CA MET A 17 4.78 25.69 -33.90
C MET A 17 5.00 24.25 -33.44
N LEU A 18 6.25 23.80 -33.46
CA LEU A 18 6.71 22.67 -32.67
C LEU A 18 6.64 23.10 -31.19
N GLY A 19 5.42 23.13 -30.67
CA GLY A 19 5.18 23.15 -29.24
C GLY A 19 5.62 21.79 -28.70
N PHE A 20 6.85 21.74 -28.20
CA PHE A 20 7.24 20.74 -27.22
C PHE A 20 6.31 20.89 -26.02
N THR A 21 5.15 20.24 -26.07
CA THR A 21 4.39 19.94 -24.87
C THR A 21 5.18 18.85 -24.16
N THR A 22 6.20 19.30 -23.43
CA THR A 22 6.68 18.55 -22.29
C THR A 22 5.45 18.43 -21.39
N SER A 23 4.80 17.27 -21.47
CA SER A 23 3.92 16.80 -20.42
C SER A 23 4.82 16.53 -19.22
N CYS A 24 5.27 17.60 -18.57
CA CYS A 24 5.70 17.60 -17.19
C CYS A 24 4.48 17.13 -16.42
N GLY A 25 4.44 15.83 -16.16
CA GLY A 25 3.37 15.17 -15.43
C GLY A 25 3.07 15.97 -14.18
N LYS A 26 1.79 16.28 -13.99
CA LYS A 26 1.28 16.65 -12.68
C LYS A 26 1.72 15.52 -11.75
N ASN A 27 2.68 15.82 -10.88
CA ASN A 27 3.06 14.94 -9.78
C ASN A 27 1.92 15.01 -8.75
N ASP A 28 0.73 14.53 -9.13
CA ASP A 28 -0.37 14.37 -8.20
C ASP A 28 0.06 13.26 -7.25
N ALA A 29 0.27 13.62 -5.98
CA ALA A 29 0.59 12.73 -4.88
C ALA A 29 -0.61 11.79 -4.63
N SER A 30 -0.76 10.81 -5.52
CA SER A 30 -1.87 9.88 -5.57
C SER A 30 -1.35 8.46 -5.45
N ASN A 31 -2.10 7.63 -4.73
CA ASN A 31 -1.79 6.21 -4.64
C ASN A 31 -2.15 5.50 -5.94
N ILE A 32 -1.40 4.44 -6.25
CA ILE A 32 -1.74 3.57 -7.39
C ILE A 32 -3.14 2.96 -7.20
N GLN A 33 -3.81 2.68 -8.31
CA GLN A 33 -5.04 1.90 -8.32
C GLN A 33 -4.69 0.43 -8.55
N ILE A 34 -5.32 -0.47 -7.79
CA ILE A 34 -5.12 -1.91 -7.88
C ILE A 34 -6.44 -2.51 -8.33
N ALA A 35 -6.44 -3.23 -9.45
CA ALA A 35 -7.66 -3.82 -9.99
C ALA A 35 -8.29 -4.79 -8.97
N GLY A 36 -9.58 -4.62 -8.67
CA GLY A 36 -10.31 -5.45 -7.71
C GLY A 36 -10.01 -5.16 -6.24
N VAL A 37 -9.20 -4.13 -5.93
CA VAL A 37 -8.88 -3.72 -4.55
C VAL A 37 -8.99 -2.21 -4.41
N LYS A 38 -9.93 -1.74 -3.60
CA LYS A 38 -10.05 -0.34 -3.20
C LYS A 38 -9.26 -0.13 -1.91
N GLY A 39 -8.20 0.68 -1.98
CA GLY A 39 -7.24 0.90 -0.89
C GLY A 39 -5.88 0.27 -1.19
N PRO A 40 -5.05 -0.03 -0.16
CA PRO A 40 -5.30 0.10 1.28
C PRO A 40 -5.30 1.56 1.76
N THR A 41 -6.13 1.86 2.75
CA THR A 41 -6.19 3.15 3.46
C THR A 41 -5.66 2.98 4.87
N VAL A 42 -5.03 4.04 5.40
CA VAL A 42 -4.49 4.06 6.77
C VAL A 42 -5.11 5.23 7.50
N THR A 43 -5.69 4.95 8.66
CA THR A 43 -6.26 5.96 9.55
C THR A 43 -5.79 5.72 10.98
N LEU A 44 -5.75 6.78 11.79
CA LEU A 44 -5.48 6.66 13.22
C LEU A 44 -6.79 6.95 13.96
N LEU A 45 -7.32 5.94 14.64
CA LEU A 45 -8.56 6.03 15.41
C LEU A 45 -8.23 5.81 16.89
N GLN A 46 -8.35 6.88 17.68
CA GLN A 46 -7.95 6.89 19.09
C GLN A 46 -6.50 6.40 19.25
N ASP A 47 -6.26 5.26 19.90
CA ASP A 47 -4.96 4.63 20.13
C ASP A 47 -4.73 3.41 19.22
N ASN A 48 -5.46 3.30 18.10
CA ASN A 48 -5.31 2.22 17.13
C ASN A 48 -5.00 2.78 15.74
N MET A 49 -3.99 2.21 15.10
CA MET A 49 -3.74 2.39 13.68
C MET A 49 -4.61 1.40 12.92
N MET A 50 -5.49 1.91 12.07
CA MET A 50 -6.43 1.13 11.29
C MET A 50 -6.03 1.12 9.82
N ILE A 51 -5.83 -0.08 9.28
CA ILE A 51 -5.53 -0.29 7.87
C ILE A 51 -6.70 -1.02 7.25
N SER A 52 -7.26 -0.51 6.17
CA SER A 52 -8.40 -1.17 5.52
C SER A 52 -8.28 -1.23 4.02
N ALA A 53 -8.79 -2.31 3.43
CA ALA A 53 -8.91 -2.49 2.00
C ALA A 53 -10.24 -3.20 1.70
N VAL A 54 -10.89 -2.82 0.60
CA VAL A 54 -12.09 -3.51 0.10
C VAL A 54 -11.71 -4.32 -1.13
N PHE A 55 -11.99 -5.62 -1.08
CA PHE A 55 -11.83 -6.53 -2.22
C PHE A 55 -13.15 -6.62 -2.96
N GLU A 56 -13.18 -6.13 -4.19
CA GLU A 56 -14.41 -6.06 -5.01
C GLU A 56 -14.86 -7.44 -5.50
N ASN A 57 -13.91 -8.35 -5.69
CA ASN A 57 -14.14 -9.67 -6.29
C ASN A 57 -14.27 -10.81 -5.26
N ILE A 58 -14.22 -10.50 -3.96
CA ILE A 58 -14.37 -11.48 -2.90
C ILE A 58 -15.70 -11.20 -2.20
N GLN A 59 -16.56 -12.21 -2.14
CA GLN A 59 -17.82 -12.17 -1.42
C GLN A 59 -17.74 -13.07 -0.19
N MET A 60 -18.19 -12.54 0.93
CA MET A 60 -18.35 -13.27 2.18
C MET A 60 -19.73 -12.99 2.75
N ASP A 61 -20.39 -14.04 3.24
CA ASP A 61 -21.74 -13.95 3.80
C ASP A 61 -21.74 -13.58 5.29
N GLY A 62 -20.56 -13.49 5.92
CA GLY A 62 -20.42 -13.24 7.35
C GLY A 62 -19.07 -12.66 7.72
N GLY A 63 -19.02 -11.98 8.87
CA GLY A 63 -17.82 -11.38 9.42
C GLY A 63 -17.00 -12.36 10.27
N LEU A 64 -15.68 -12.24 10.19
CA LEU A 64 -14.70 -12.96 11.00
C LEU A 64 -13.78 -11.94 11.65
N ARG A 65 -13.52 -12.13 12.95
CA ARG A 65 -12.49 -11.40 13.66
C ARG A 65 -11.44 -12.38 14.18
N TYR A 66 -10.19 -12.07 13.89
CA TYR A 66 -9.04 -12.87 14.25
C TYR A 66 -8.06 -12.03 15.07
N ASN A 67 -7.74 -12.47 16.28
CA ASN A 67 -6.72 -11.81 17.11
C ASN A 67 -5.34 -12.10 16.54
N ILE A 68 -4.51 -11.08 16.39
CA ILE A 68 -3.19 -11.27 15.81
C ILE A 68 -2.29 -11.95 16.86
N PRO A 69 -1.66 -13.10 16.55
CA PRO A 69 -0.82 -13.79 17.51
C PRO A 69 0.26 -12.87 18.08
N LYS A 70 0.55 -13.01 19.37
CA LYS A 70 1.54 -12.19 20.11
C LYS A 70 1.15 -10.71 20.31
N TYR A 71 0.02 -10.24 19.75
CA TYR A 71 -0.54 -8.91 20.00
C TYR A 71 -1.88 -8.99 20.72
N LYS A 72 -1.96 -8.41 21.92
CA LYS A 72 -3.10 -8.66 22.82
C LYS A 72 -4.32 -7.81 22.46
N TYR A 73 -4.10 -6.63 21.89
CA TYR A 73 -5.12 -5.62 21.61
C TYR A 73 -5.30 -5.38 20.11
N SER A 74 -4.55 -6.09 19.26
CA SER A 74 -4.59 -5.97 17.81
C SER A 74 -5.34 -7.14 17.17
N PHE A 75 -6.16 -6.84 16.17
CA PHE A 75 -6.97 -7.83 15.49
C PHE A 75 -7.09 -7.53 14.00
N LEU A 76 -7.34 -8.57 13.23
CA LEU A 76 -7.80 -8.50 11.86
C LEU A 76 -9.29 -8.79 11.85
N GLU A 77 -10.04 -7.99 11.11
CA GLU A 77 -11.45 -8.19 10.83
C GLU A 77 -11.64 -8.33 9.32
N ILE A 78 -12.46 -9.28 8.92
CA ILE A 78 -12.89 -9.49 7.54
C ILE A 78 -14.40 -9.54 7.58
N SER A 79 -15.08 -8.66 6.86
CA SER A 79 -16.54 -8.55 6.88
C SER A 79 -17.07 -8.16 5.51
N PRO A 80 -18.37 -8.42 5.23
CA PRO A 80 -19.00 -7.84 4.05
C PRO A 80 -18.84 -6.33 4.09
N ASP A 81 -18.45 -5.73 2.97
CA ASP A 81 -18.45 -4.28 2.87
C ASP A 81 -19.89 -3.76 2.85
N VAL A 82 -20.18 -2.68 3.58
CA VAL A 82 -21.55 -2.12 3.66
C VAL A 82 -21.84 -1.17 2.51
N GLU A 83 -20.80 -0.64 1.87
CA GLU A 83 -20.91 0.31 0.75
C GLU A 83 -20.89 -0.37 -0.62
N SER A 84 -20.56 -1.66 -0.69
CA SER A 84 -20.45 -2.43 -1.92
C SER A 84 -20.81 -3.90 -1.72
N ASN A 85 -20.83 -4.70 -2.80
CA ASN A 85 -20.98 -6.15 -2.72
C ASN A 85 -19.64 -6.88 -2.44
N GLY A 86 -18.59 -6.14 -2.05
CA GLY A 86 -17.26 -6.68 -1.80
C GLY A 86 -17.05 -7.15 -0.36
N THR A 87 -15.80 -7.49 -0.06
CA THR A 87 -15.36 -7.84 1.29
C THR A 87 -14.42 -6.76 1.82
N LEU A 88 -14.77 -6.16 2.96
CA LEU A 88 -13.90 -5.30 3.72
C LEU A 88 -12.94 -6.15 4.55
N MET A 89 -11.66 -5.82 4.48
CA MET A 89 -10.66 -6.32 5.40
C MET A 89 -10.04 -5.14 6.13
N GLN A 90 -9.97 -5.27 7.45
CA GLN A 90 -9.53 -4.22 8.34
C GLN A 90 -8.56 -4.77 9.39
N VAL A 91 -7.37 -4.20 9.47
CA VAL A 91 -6.36 -4.54 10.47
C VAL A 91 -6.31 -3.40 11.47
N SER A 92 -6.66 -3.70 12.71
CA SER A 92 -6.55 -2.79 13.85
C SER A 92 -5.30 -3.13 14.63
N ILE A 93 -4.33 -2.23 14.66
CA ILE A 93 -3.11 -2.39 15.42
C ILE A 93 -3.09 -1.38 16.55
N SER A 94 -3.11 -1.87 17.79
CA SER A 94 -3.02 -1.01 18.96
C SER A 94 -1.63 -0.41 19.06
N LEU A 95 -1.55 0.90 19.33
CA LEU A 95 -0.28 1.56 19.62
C LEU A 95 0.38 0.95 20.86
N LYS A 96 -0.40 0.39 21.79
CA LYS A 96 0.12 -0.31 22.95
C LYS A 96 0.88 -1.57 22.58
N ASP A 97 0.34 -2.34 21.64
CA ASP A 97 1.01 -3.54 21.13
C ASP A 97 2.29 -3.19 20.35
N ILE A 98 2.33 -2.05 19.65
CA ILE A 98 3.54 -1.56 18.97
C ILE A 98 4.60 -1.13 19.99
N VAL A 99 4.22 -0.38 21.03
CA VAL A 99 5.18 0.22 21.98
C VAL A 99 5.61 -0.77 23.06
N ASP A 100 4.68 -1.53 23.62
CA ASP A 100 4.90 -2.41 24.78
C ASP A 100 4.98 -3.90 24.40
N GLY A 101 4.66 -4.27 23.15
CA GLY A 101 4.49 -5.67 22.74
C GLY A 101 5.78 -6.46 22.49
N GLY A 102 6.95 -5.92 22.81
CA GLY A 102 8.22 -6.64 22.68
C GLY A 102 8.59 -7.00 21.23
N LEU A 103 8.36 -6.08 20.29
CA LEU A 103 8.58 -6.26 18.85
C LEU A 103 9.97 -6.81 18.48
N ASP A 104 10.98 -6.50 19.29
CA ASP A 104 12.36 -6.90 19.09
C ASP A 104 12.60 -8.41 19.32
N GLN A 105 11.59 -9.13 19.83
CA GLN A 105 11.66 -10.56 20.16
C GLN A 105 10.99 -11.44 19.10
N LEU A 106 10.47 -10.86 18.02
CA LEU A 106 9.84 -11.61 16.93
C LEU A 106 10.88 -12.10 15.93
N ASP A 107 10.73 -13.34 15.48
CA ASP A 107 11.58 -13.90 14.43
C ASP A 107 11.40 -13.10 13.13
N PRO A 108 12.51 -12.66 12.49
CA PRO A 108 12.43 -11.96 11.22
C PRO A 108 11.78 -12.82 10.14
N GLN A 109 10.79 -12.26 9.44
CA GLN A 109 10.12 -12.90 8.31
C GLN A 109 10.38 -12.13 7.01
N LYS A 110 10.31 -12.88 5.92
CA LYS A 110 10.37 -12.41 4.54
C LYS A 110 8.95 -12.30 3.95
N LEU A 111 8.84 -11.97 2.66
CA LEU A 111 7.57 -12.18 1.94
C LEU A 111 7.18 -13.66 1.97
N PRO A 112 5.88 -13.97 1.86
CA PRO A 112 5.44 -15.31 1.47
C PRO A 112 6.21 -15.83 0.25
N GLY A 113 6.59 -17.11 0.28
CA GLY A 113 7.51 -17.70 -0.69
C GLY A 113 8.99 -17.35 -0.48
N GLY A 114 9.35 -16.66 0.60
CA GLY A 114 10.75 -16.46 1.02
C GLY A 114 11.51 -15.33 0.31
N ARG A 115 10.82 -14.51 -0.50
CA ARG A 115 11.43 -13.36 -1.19
C ARG A 115 11.72 -12.21 -0.23
N ASN A 116 12.82 -11.48 -0.47
CA ASN A 116 13.19 -10.36 0.39
C ASN A 116 12.12 -9.25 0.34
N LEU A 117 11.89 -8.60 1.48
CA LEU A 117 11.02 -7.43 1.58
C LEU A 117 11.63 -6.26 0.79
N PRO A 118 10.91 -5.67 -0.18
CA PRO A 118 11.38 -4.51 -0.91
C PRO A 118 11.55 -3.31 0.03
N GLY A 119 12.63 -2.55 -0.15
CA GLY A 119 12.93 -1.38 0.67
C GLY A 119 13.46 -1.67 2.08
N VAL A 120 13.66 -2.94 2.45
CA VAL A 120 14.25 -3.34 3.73
C VAL A 120 15.67 -3.85 3.52
N ALA A 121 16.66 -3.22 4.16
CA ALA A 121 18.08 -3.55 3.95
C ALA A 121 18.44 -5.01 4.32
N SER A 122 17.88 -5.54 5.40
CA SER A 122 18.04 -6.95 5.80
C SER A 122 17.20 -7.93 4.97
N GLY A 123 16.34 -7.42 4.09
CA GLY A 123 15.38 -8.21 3.33
C GLY A 123 14.30 -8.90 4.17
N SER A 124 14.27 -8.68 5.49
CA SER A 124 13.34 -9.30 6.44
C SER A 124 13.08 -8.37 7.62
N LEU A 125 11.90 -8.48 8.24
CA LEU A 125 11.51 -7.71 9.42
C LEU A 125 10.91 -8.62 10.48
N PRO A 126 11.07 -8.29 11.77
CA PRO A 126 10.30 -8.93 12.83
C PRO A 126 8.81 -8.88 12.46
N ALA A 127 8.13 -10.01 12.54
CA ALA A 127 6.79 -10.13 12.00
C ALA A 127 5.99 -11.23 12.68
N VAL A 128 4.68 -11.13 12.50
CA VAL A 128 3.73 -12.20 12.78
C VAL A 128 3.11 -12.61 11.46
N ALA A 129 3.54 -13.77 10.95
CA ALA A 129 2.85 -14.43 9.86
C ALA A 129 1.65 -15.20 10.41
N PHE A 130 0.49 -15.04 9.80
CA PHE A 130 -0.70 -15.80 10.15
C PHE A 130 -1.53 -16.03 8.89
N SER A 131 -2.28 -17.14 8.85
CA SER A 131 -3.17 -17.45 7.73
C SER A 131 -4.59 -17.49 8.23
N ILE A 132 -5.52 -17.01 7.40
CA ILE A 132 -6.97 -17.17 7.60
C ILE A 132 -7.50 -18.05 6.47
N GLU A 133 -8.55 -18.81 6.72
CA GLU A 133 -9.09 -19.86 5.85
C GLU A 133 -9.29 -19.42 4.38
N LYS A 134 -9.66 -18.15 4.12
CA LYS A 134 -9.80 -17.59 2.75
C LYS A 134 -8.60 -16.74 2.29
N PHE A 135 -7.69 -16.39 3.20
CA PHE A 135 -6.52 -15.56 2.93
C PHE A 135 -5.28 -16.26 3.48
N HIS A 136 -4.73 -17.16 2.67
CA HIS A 136 -3.50 -17.87 2.99
C HIS A 136 -2.31 -16.93 2.90
N ASN A 137 -1.34 -17.10 3.80
CA ASN A 137 -0.07 -16.39 3.79
C ASN A 137 -0.17 -14.87 3.96
N MET A 138 -1.10 -14.39 4.79
CA MET A 138 -1.04 -13.02 5.28
C MET A 138 0.19 -12.86 6.18
N SER A 139 0.75 -11.65 6.21
CA SER A 139 1.88 -11.35 7.10
C SER A 139 1.82 -9.91 7.59
N LEU A 140 1.98 -9.75 8.91
CA LEU A 140 2.11 -8.47 9.56
C LEU A 140 3.56 -8.25 9.95
N TYR A 141 4.22 -7.26 9.37
CA TYR A 141 5.60 -6.91 9.66
C TYR A 141 5.62 -5.71 10.59
N VAL A 142 6.36 -5.80 11.69
CA VAL A 142 6.46 -4.71 12.64
C VAL A 142 7.92 -4.53 13.02
N GLY A 143 8.51 -3.44 12.55
CA GLY A 143 9.84 -2.99 12.94
C GLY A 143 9.80 -1.67 13.69
N LYS A 144 10.95 -1.27 14.26
CA LYS A 144 11.07 -0.05 15.08
C LYS A 144 10.66 1.25 14.39
N ASP A 145 10.83 1.32 13.07
CA ASP A 145 10.66 2.52 12.25
C ASP A 145 9.86 2.24 10.96
N VAL A 146 9.40 1.00 10.78
CA VAL A 146 8.65 0.58 9.60
C VAL A 146 7.60 -0.44 10.01
N PHE A 147 6.40 -0.27 9.51
CA PHE A 147 5.31 -1.22 9.67
C PHE A 147 4.94 -1.75 8.29
N GLY A 148 4.57 -3.02 8.19
CA GLY A 148 4.24 -3.65 6.93
C GLY A 148 3.04 -4.58 7.04
N ILE A 149 2.27 -4.69 5.96
CA ILE A 149 1.26 -5.72 5.81
C ILE A 149 1.29 -6.27 4.40
N PHE A 150 1.33 -7.61 4.30
CA PHE A 150 1.15 -8.32 3.04
C PHE A 150 -0.26 -8.89 2.96
N LEU A 151 -0.94 -8.54 1.87
CA LEU A 151 -2.31 -8.91 1.57
C LEU A 151 -2.34 -9.77 0.31
N PRO A 152 -2.73 -11.05 0.41
CA PRO A 152 -2.86 -11.93 -0.74
C PRO A 152 -3.86 -11.35 -1.73
N ALA A 153 -3.44 -11.21 -2.98
CA ALA A 153 -4.26 -10.68 -4.06
C ALA A 153 -3.65 -11.06 -5.41
N SER A 154 -4.48 -11.37 -6.40
CA SER A 154 -4.01 -11.52 -7.77
C SER A 154 -3.61 -10.16 -8.32
N VAL A 155 -2.31 -9.93 -8.45
CA VAL A 155 -1.75 -8.71 -9.03
C VAL A 155 -1.20 -9.04 -10.42
N GLY A 156 -1.50 -8.20 -11.42
CA GLY A 156 -1.15 -8.43 -12.83
C GLY A 156 0.34 -8.27 -13.17
N VAL A 157 1.23 -8.62 -12.23
CA VAL A 157 2.68 -8.64 -12.39
C VAL A 157 3.15 -10.06 -12.11
N GLU A 158 3.74 -10.75 -13.08
CA GLU A 158 4.22 -12.13 -12.89
C GLU A 158 5.70 -12.14 -12.52
N GLY A 159 6.09 -12.90 -11.50
CA GLY A 159 7.50 -13.08 -11.09
C GLY A 159 8.24 -11.83 -10.59
N ALA A 160 7.64 -10.64 -10.73
CA ALA A 160 8.26 -9.35 -10.45
C ALA A 160 7.66 -8.68 -9.21
N ILE A 161 8.37 -7.69 -8.67
CA ILE A 161 7.88 -6.79 -7.64
C ILE A 161 7.92 -5.36 -8.19
N ALA A 162 6.75 -4.73 -8.31
CA ALA A 162 6.64 -3.33 -8.71
C ALA A 162 6.33 -2.48 -7.47
N SER A 163 7.19 -1.51 -7.14
CA SER A 163 7.08 -0.71 -5.91
C SER A 163 6.83 0.77 -6.22
N PHE A 164 5.88 1.37 -5.52
CA PHE A 164 5.44 2.75 -5.71
C PHE A 164 5.39 3.46 -4.36
N ARG A 165 5.55 4.79 -4.37
CA ARG A 165 5.37 5.57 -3.14
C ARG A 165 3.90 5.51 -2.71
N TYR A 166 3.69 5.32 -1.41
CA TYR A 166 2.37 5.39 -0.78
C TYR A 166 2.22 6.73 -0.08
N TYR A 167 1.09 7.38 -0.27
CA TYR A 167 0.75 8.70 0.23
C TYR A 167 -0.46 8.64 1.18
N ILE A 168 -0.39 9.40 2.27
CA ILE A 168 -1.53 9.71 3.14
C ILE A 168 -1.76 11.21 3.03
N GLY A 169 -2.87 11.60 2.39
CA GLY A 169 -3.02 12.96 1.87
C GLY A 169 -1.90 13.27 0.88
N GLU A 170 -1.25 14.42 1.03
CA GLU A 170 -0.14 14.84 0.14
C GLU A 170 1.24 14.34 0.60
N LYS A 171 1.32 13.62 1.72
CA LYS A 171 2.60 13.19 2.32
C LYS A 171 2.93 11.76 1.97
N ALA A 172 4.13 11.53 1.43
CA ALA A 172 4.67 10.20 1.27
C ALA A 172 4.84 9.54 2.65
N ALA A 173 4.01 8.52 2.91
CA ALA A 173 3.94 7.81 4.18
C ALA A 173 4.61 6.43 4.10
N GLY A 174 4.97 5.97 2.91
CA GLY A 174 5.51 4.63 2.75
C GLY A 174 5.72 4.20 1.30
N THR A 175 5.67 2.89 1.09
CA THR A 175 5.74 2.21 -0.20
C THR A 175 4.60 1.20 -0.30
N ILE A 176 3.97 1.12 -1.46
CA ILE A 176 3.05 0.04 -1.81
C ILE A 176 3.68 -0.76 -2.95
N SER A 177 3.76 -2.07 -2.80
CA SER A 177 4.38 -2.98 -3.76
C SER A 177 3.38 -4.01 -4.24
N LEU A 178 3.29 -4.17 -5.56
CA LEU A 178 2.62 -5.28 -6.21
C LEU A 178 3.63 -6.42 -6.30
N VAL A 179 3.35 -7.50 -5.62
CA VAL A 179 4.21 -8.68 -5.51
C VAL A 179 3.61 -9.78 -6.37
N GLY A 180 4.27 -10.08 -7.48
CA GLY A 180 3.81 -11.09 -8.41
C GLY A 180 3.86 -12.50 -7.87
N ALA A 181 3.15 -13.42 -8.51
CA ALA A 181 3.23 -14.84 -8.17
C ALA A 181 4.68 -15.35 -8.30
N ASP A 182 5.06 -16.30 -7.44
CA ASP A 182 6.34 -17.00 -7.52
C ASP A 182 6.32 -18.09 -8.62
N GLN A 183 7.40 -18.88 -8.69
CA GLN A 183 7.56 -19.93 -9.70
C GLN A 183 6.49 -21.03 -9.63
N ASN A 184 5.80 -21.16 -8.50
CA ASN A 184 4.72 -22.13 -8.31
C ASN A 184 3.34 -21.53 -8.62
N GLY A 185 3.28 -20.26 -9.02
CA GLY A 185 2.02 -19.53 -9.21
C GLY A 185 1.37 -19.06 -7.91
N GLU A 186 2.11 -19.10 -6.78
CA GLU A 186 1.59 -18.76 -5.45
C GLU A 186 2.16 -17.43 -4.93
N ASN A 187 1.71 -17.00 -3.75
CA ASN A 187 2.31 -15.88 -3.00
C ASN A 187 2.29 -14.52 -3.72
N SER A 188 1.27 -14.29 -4.55
CA SER A 188 0.97 -12.99 -5.12
C SER A 188 0.18 -12.11 -4.15
N GLY A 189 0.43 -10.80 -4.19
CA GLY A 189 -0.28 -9.87 -3.32
C GLY A 189 0.19 -8.44 -3.35
N VAL A 190 -0.34 -7.67 -2.41
CA VAL A 190 -0.02 -6.27 -2.18
C VAL A 190 0.72 -6.17 -0.85
N LEU A 191 1.93 -5.62 -0.88
CA LEU A 191 2.67 -5.26 0.31
C LEU A 191 2.53 -3.75 0.53
N LEU A 192 1.96 -3.34 1.67
CA LEU A 192 2.02 -1.96 2.13
C LEU A 192 3.08 -1.85 3.22
N MET A 193 4.06 -0.98 3.03
CA MET A 193 5.10 -0.65 4.00
C MET A 193 4.98 0.82 4.39
N LEU A 194 4.71 1.12 5.66
CA LEU A 194 4.59 2.46 6.22
C LEU A 194 5.84 2.83 6.99
N ASN A 195 6.35 4.03 6.75
CA ASN A 195 7.48 4.57 7.50
C ASN A 195 6.97 5.22 8.80
N ILE A 196 7.26 4.60 9.93
CA ILE A 196 6.93 5.11 11.26
C ILE A 196 8.18 5.79 11.83
N SER A 197 8.58 6.91 11.22
CA SER A 197 9.77 7.66 11.63
C SER A 197 9.48 9.15 11.81
N GLY A 198 10.39 9.83 12.52
CA GLY A 198 10.35 11.27 12.72
C GLY A 198 9.02 11.79 13.27
N GLN A 199 8.37 12.66 12.51
CA GLN A 199 7.14 13.34 12.93
C GLN A 199 5.97 12.36 13.14
N VAL A 200 5.85 11.33 12.29
CA VAL A 200 4.78 10.31 12.41
C VAL A 200 4.94 9.55 13.72
N LYS A 201 6.16 9.09 14.03
CA LYS A 201 6.48 8.43 15.31
C LYS A 201 6.19 9.34 16.50
N SER A 202 6.57 10.62 16.43
CA SER A 202 6.29 11.58 17.50
C SER A 202 4.78 11.78 17.74
N GLN A 203 3.99 11.89 16.68
CA GLN A 203 2.52 11.99 16.77
C GLN A 203 1.91 10.72 17.35
N MET A 204 2.34 9.55 16.87
CA MET A 204 1.94 8.25 17.39
C MET A 204 2.22 8.14 18.89
N MET A 205 3.43 8.51 19.34
CA MET A 205 3.78 8.48 20.76
C MET A 205 2.99 9.48 21.61
N LYS A 206 2.64 10.66 21.07
CA LYS A 206 1.75 11.61 21.78
C LYS A 206 0.36 11.02 21.99
N VAL A 207 -0.18 10.36 20.96
CA VAL A 207 -1.47 9.69 21.01
C VAL A 207 -1.43 8.53 22.00
N TYR A 208 -0.42 7.65 21.90
CA TYR A 208 -0.22 6.54 22.84
C TYR A 208 -0.20 7.04 24.28
N LYS A 209 0.62 8.05 24.60
CA LYS A 209 0.70 8.65 25.95
C LYS A 209 -0.63 9.23 26.44
N LYS A 210 -1.44 9.80 25.55
CA LYS A 210 -2.74 10.37 25.93
C LYS A 210 -3.74 9.31 26.41
N TYR A 211 -3.68 8.10 25.83
CA TYR A 211 -4.68 7.05 26.07
C TYR A 211 -4.18 5.91 26.96
N ASN A 212 -2.88 5.83 27.25
CA ASN A 212 -2.25 4.76 28.03
C ASN A 212 -1.53 5.25 29.30
N HIS A 213 -1.82 6.48 29.75
CA HIS A 213 -1.41 7.03 31.04
C HIS A 213 -2.61 7.33 31.93
#